data_AF-A0A7K8KN43-F1
#
_entry.id   AF-A0A7K8KN43-F1
#
_cell.length_a   1.000
_cell.length_b   1.000
_cell.length_c   1.000
_cell.angle_alpha   90.00
_cell.angle_beta   90.00
_cell.angle_gamma   90.00
#
_symmetry.space_group_name_H-M   'P 1'
#
loop_
_entity.id
_entity.type
_entity.pdbx_description
1 polymer ?
#
loop_
_entity_poly.entity_id
_entity_poly.type
_entity_poly.pdbx_seq_one_letter_code
_entity_poly.pdbx_strand_id
1 'polypeptide(L)'
;PQAFPTLVGDMDNSGSLNAQVLHLLGERVRTKAVFQTHQAKFVTWQFDGEYRGDDCTATLTLGNPDLLGESVILVAHFLQSVTSRLVLGGEMVYHRRPGEEGAILTLAGKYTGT
;
A
#
# COMPACT_ATOMS: atom_id res chain seq x y z
N PRO A 1 -18.64 -1.23 -11.67
CA PRO A 1 -18.59 -2.18 -10.53
C PRO A 1 -17.29 -2.99 -10.58
N GLN A 2 -16.37 -2.76 -9.65
CA GLN A 2 -15.14 -3.56 -9.54
C GLN A 2 -15.52 -4.88 -8.86
N ALA A 3 -15.31 -6.02 -9.53
CA ALA A 3 -15.72 -7.33 -9.05
C ALA A 3 -14.61 -7.96 -8.20
N PHE A 4 -14.88 -8.24 -6.93
CA PHE A 4 -13.90 -8.82 -6.00
C PHE A 4 -14.25 -10.28 -5.69
N PRO A 5 -13.25 -11.18 -5.58
CA PRO A 5 -11.82 -10.97 -5.81
C PRO A 5 -11.48 -10.74 -7.30
N THR A 6 -10.51 -9.87 -7.57
CA THR A 6 -9.88 -9.74 -8.88
C THR A 6 -8.47 -10.32 -8.81
N LEU A 7 -8.15 -11.28 -9.67
CA LEU A 7 -6.77 -11.71 -9.89
C LEU A 7 -6.41 -11.42 -11.34
N VAL A 8 -5.27 -10.75 -11.54
CA VAL A 8 -4.70 -10.44 -12.84
C VAL A 8 -3.27 -10.93 -12.84
N GLY A 9 -2.94 -11.89 -13.67
CA GLY A 9 -1.58 -12.35 -13.90
C GLY A 9 -1.21 -12.11 -15.35
N ASP A 10 -0.09 -11.45 -15.59
CA ASP A 10 0.49 -11.27 -16.91
C ASP A 10 1.90 -11.86 -16.92
N MET A 11 2.25 -12.63 -17.95
CA MET A 11 3.56 -13.25 -18.09
C MET A 11 4.10 -12.98 -19.48
N ASP A 12 5.32 -12.48 -19.55
CA ASP A 12 5.99 -12.24 -20.82
C ASP A 12 6.82 -13.45 -21.30
N ASN A 13 7.22 -13.44 -22.57
CA ASN A 13 8.05 -14.49 -23.17
C ASN A 13 9.48 -14.52 -22.61
N SER A 14 9.86 -13.56 -21.75
CA SER A 14 11.17 -13.51 -21.09
C SER A 14 11.17 -14.19 -19.72
N GLY A 15 9.99 -14.61 -19.23
CA GLY A 15 9.80 -15.25 -17.92
C GLY A 15 9.54 -14.27 -16.79
N SER A 16 9.22 -13.01 -17.08
CA SER A 16 8.76 -12.05 -16.08
C SER A 16 7.26 -12.25 -15.85
N LEU A 17 6.87 -12.46 -14.60
CA LEU A 17 5.48 -12.59 -14.17
C LEU A 17 5.09 -11.36 -13.36
N ASN A 18 3.97 -10.75 -13.70
CA ASN A 18 3.31 -9.73 -12.90
C ASN A 18 1.94 -10.26 -12.46
N ALA A 19 1.83 -10.64 -11.20
CA ALA A 19 0.58 -11.07 -10.58
C ALA A 19 0.06 -9.97 -9.65
N GLN A 20 -1.21 -9.62 -9.79
CA GLN A 20 -1.92 -8.66 -8.95
C GLN A 20 -3.19 -9.34 -8.43
N VAL A 21 -3.34 -9.33 -7.11
CA VAL A 21 -4.48 -9.88 -6.41
C VAL A 21 -5.14 -8.73 -5.68
N LEU A 22 -6.39 -8.44 -5.99
CA LEU A 22 -7.20 -7.44 -5.33
C LEU A 22 -8.36 -8.14 -4.64
N HIS A 23 -8.41 -8.05 -3.32
CA HIS A 23 -9.41 -8.74 -2.51
C HIS A 23 -10.11 -7.75 -1.58
N LEU A 24 -11.44 -7.80 -1.51
CA LEU A 24 -12.20 -7.12 -0.46
C LEU A 24 -12.39 -8.13 0.66
N LEU A 25 -11.69 -7.96 1.79
CA LEU A 25 -11.91 -8.80 2.98
C LEU A 25 -13.25 -8.49 3.65
N GLY A 26 -13.78 -7.29 3.43
CA GLY A 26 -15.11 -6.88 3.88
C GLY A 26 -15.59 -5.68 3.09
N GLU A 27 -16.76 -5.14 3.43
CA GLU A 27 -17.33 -3.97 2.72
C GLU A 27 -16.45 -2.71 2.80
N ARG A 28 -15.56 -2.65 3.80
CA ARG A 28 -14.75 -1.48 4.15
C ARG A 28 -13.24 -1.73 4.10
N VAL A 29 -12.80 -2.97 3.90
CA VAL A 29 -11.38 -3.36 3.90
C VAL A 29 -11.01 -3.95 2.55
N ARG A 30 -10.15 -3.24 1.82
CA ARG A 30 -9.58 -3.67 0.55
C ARG A 30 -8.12 -4.01 0.74
N THR A 31 -7.72 -5.19 0.30
CA THR A 31 -6.31 -5.55 0.16
C THR A 31 -5.93 -5.70 -1.29
N LYS A 32 -4.68 -5.34 -1.58
CA LYS A 32 -4.01 -5.55 -2.84
C LYS A 32 -2.70 -6.23 -2.55
N ALA A 33 -2.38 -7.28 -3.28
CA ALA A 33 -1.06 -7.88 -3.30
C ALA A 33 -0.57 -7.86 -4.75
N VAL A 34 0.67 -7.44 -4.96
CA VAL A 34 1.32 -7.40 -6.27
C VAL A 34 2.63 -8.15 -6.14
N PHE A 35 2.84 -9.11 -7.02
CA PHE A 35 4.05 -9.91 -7.12
C PHE A 35 4.62 -9.75 -8.51
N GLN A 36 5.88 -9.33 -8.59
CA GLN A 36 6.62 -9.17 -9.82
C GLN A 36 7.87 -10.03 -9.76
N THR A 37 7.99 -10.95 -10.71
CA THR A 37 9.21 -11.70 -10.98
C THR A 37 9.83 -11.18 -12.27
N HIS A 38 11.15 -11.18 -12.31
CA HIS A 38 11.89 -10.95 -13.54
C HIS A 38 12.71 -12.22 -13.79
N GLN A 39 12.33 -12.96 -14.82
CA GLN A 39 12.84 -14.32 -15.07
C GLN A 39 12.63 -15.24 -13.84
N ALA A 40 13.72 -15.80 -13.30
CA ALA A 40 13.71 -16.71 -12.15
C ALA A 40 13.87 -16.02 -10.79
N LYS A 41 13.92 -14.68 -10.74
CA LYS A 41 14.08 -13.93 -9.48
C LYS A 41 12.79 -13.21 -9.10
N PHE A 42 12.39 -13.35 -7.84
CA PHE A 42 11.38 -12.50 -7.22
C PHE A 42 12.01 -11.11 -7.03
N VAL A 43 11.48 -10.11 -7.73
CA VAL A 43 12.06 -8.75 -7.73
C VAL A 43 11.29 -7.85 -6.79
N THR A 44 9.95 -7.88 -6.89
CA THR A 44 9.11 -6.96 -6.13
C THR A 44 7.89 -7.67 -5.63
N TRP A 45 7.57 -7.44 -4.37
CA TRP A 45 6.33 -7.87 -3.75
C TRP A 45 5.81 -6.68 -2.95
N GLN A 46 4.58 -6.29 -3.23
CA GLN A 46 3.93 -5.15 -2.62
C GLN A 46 2.59 -5.60 -2.06
N PHE A 47 2.32 -5.23 -0.82
CA PHE A 47 1.03 -5.47 -0.18
C PHE A 47 0.45 -4.14 0.27
N ASP A 48 -0.75 -3.84 -0.20
CA ASP A 48 -1.53 -2.70 0.24
C ASP A 48 -2.75 -3.19 1.01
N GLY A 49 -3.01 -2.61 2.16
CA GLY A 49 -4.23 -2.76 2.94
C GLY A 49 -4.86 -1.39 3.12
N GLU A 50 -6.02 -1.19 2.50
CA GLU A 50 -6.82 0.03 2.63
C GLU A 50 -8.06 -0.27 3.45
N TYR A 51 -8.24 0.48 4.51
CA TYR A 51 -9.44 0.53 5.31
C TYR A 51 -10.14 1.87 5.09
N ARG A 52 -11.40 1.82 4.66
CA ARG A 52 -12.24 2.99 4.45
C ARG A 52 -13.47 2.88 5.33
N GLY A 53 -13.41 3.55 6.48
CA GLY A 53 -14.56 3.74 7.37
C GLY A 53 -15.41 4.93 6.95
N ASP A 54 -16.42 5.22 7.75
CA ASP A 54 -17.35 6.33 7.50
C ASP A 54 -16.66 7.69 7.73
N ASP A 55 -15.86 7.81 8.80
CA ASP A 55 -15.17 9.05 9.19
C ASP A 55 -13.63 8.96 9.14
N CYS A 56 -13.08 7.80 8.78
CA CYS A 56 -11.63 7.61 8.69
C CYS A 56 -11.23 6.75 7.50
N THR A 57 -10.02 6.95 7.01
CA THR A 57 -9.39 6.15 5.98
C THR A 57 -7.96 5.85 6.43
N ALA A 58 -7.60 4.58 6.51
CA ALA A 58 -6.26 4.13 6.82
C ALA A 58 -5.73 3.33 5.64
N THR A 59 -4.51 3.58 5.21
CA THR A 59 -3.84 2.75 4.21
C THR A 59 -2.50 2.30 4.75
N LEU A 60 -2.15 1.06 4.45
CA LEU A 60 -0.88 0.47 4.83
C LEU A 60 -0.30 -0.20 3.60
N THR A 61 0.85 0.26 3.15
CA THR A 61 1.57 -0.26 1.98
C THR A 61 2.92 -0.79 2.43
N LEU A 62 3.14 -2.07 2.21
CA LEU A 62 4.40 -2.75 2.37
C LEU A 62 4.99 -2.95 0.97
N GLY A 63 6.08 -2.24 0.66
CA GLY A 63 6.75 -2.30 -0.62
C GLY A 63 8.11 -2.98 -0.50
N ASN A 64 8.35 -3.95 -1.37
CA ASN A 64 9.65 -4.57 -1.60
C ASN A 64 10.40 -5.03 -0.32
N PRO A 65 9.81 -5.91 0.52
CA PRO A 65 10.54 -6.50 1.64
C PRO A 65 11.65 -7.43 1.14
N ASP A 66 12.87 -6.95 0.97
CA ASP A 66 14.00 -7.82 0.66
C ASP A 66 14.46 -8.53 1.95
N LEU A 67 14.11 -9.80 2.09
CA LEU A 67 14.55 -10.65 3.22
C LEU A 67 16.06 -10.93 3.17
N LEU A 68 16.67 -10.90 1.98
CA LEU A 68 18.11 -11.16 1.79
C LEU A 68 18.92 -9.88 1.98
N GLY A 69 18.38 -8.75 1.52
CA GLY A 69 18.98 -7.42 1.67
C GLY A 69 18.56 -6.68 2.94
N GLU A 70 17.74 -7.27 3.83
CA GLU A 70 17.15 -6.63 5.02
C GLU A 70 16.52 -5.25 4.73
N SER A 71 15.98 -5.07 3.52
CA SER A 71 15.37 -3.81 3.09
C SER A 71 13.86 -3.92 3.14
N VAL A 72 13.17 -2.91 3.67
CA VAL A 72 11.71 -2.86 3.64
C VAL A 72 11.24 -1.42 3.54
N ILE A 73 10.19 -1.20 2.76
CA ILE A 73 9.48 0.07 2.73
C ILE A 73 8.09 -0.18 3.31
N LEU A 74 7.75 0.55 4.35
CA LEU A 74 6.46 0.58 4.98
C LEU A 74 5.92 1.99 4.89
N VAL A 75 4.77 2.16 4.27
CA VAL A 75 4.05 3.42 4.18
C VAL A 75 2.72 3.25 4.88
N ALA A 76 2.42 4.07 5.87
CA ALA A 76 1.15 4.09 6.57
C ALA A 76 0.53 5.47 6.41
N HIS A 77 -0.64 5.57 5.80
CA HIS A 77 -1.43 6.79 5.84
C HIS A 77 -2.65 6.62 6.73
N PHE A 78 -3.00 7.71 7.40
CA PHE A 78 -4.21 7.80 8.18
C PHE A 78 -4.84 9.16 7.99
N LEU A 79 -6.10 9.20 7.59
CA LEU A 79 -6.89 10.42 7.44
C LEU A 79 -8.18 10.24 8.22
N GLN A 80 -8.49 11.20 9.08
CA GLN A 80 -9.70 11.23 9.90
C GLN A 80 -10.43 12.55 9.71
N SER A 81 -11.72 12.45 9.43
CA SER A 81 -12.65 13.57 9.43
C SER A 81 -12.92 13.97 10.88
N VAL A 82 -12.39 15.12 11.31
CA VAL A 82 -12.62 15.65 12.66
C VAL A 82 -13.90 16.49 12.70
N THR A 83 -14.19 17.19 11.60
CA THR A 83 -15.46 17.90 11.39
C THR A 83 -15.88 17.76 9.93
N SER A 84 -17.13 18.10 9.59
CA SER A 84 -17.65 18.06 8.21
C SER A 84 -16.85 18.87 7.18
N ARG A 85 -15.93 19.73 7.64
CA ARG A 85 -15.10 20.60 6.80
C ARG A 85 -13.61 20.41 7.03
N LEU A 86 -13.19 19.67 8.07
CA LEU A 86 -11.79 19.49 8.42
C LEU A 86 -11.45 18.00 8.48
N VAL A 87 -10.57 17.59 7.58
CA VAL A 87 -9.94 16.28 7.60
C VAL A 87 -8.50 16.48 8.01
N LEU A 88 -8.06 15.80 9.05
CA LEU A 88 -6.67 15.76 9.48
C LEU A 88 -6.11 14.38 9.26
N GLY A 89 -4.82 14.27 9.09
CA GLY A 89 -4.16 12.99 8.96
C GLY A 89 -2.66 13.09 8.98
N GLY A 90 -2.05 11.94 8.78
CA GLY A 90 -0.63 11.81 8.64
C GLY A 90 -0.27 10.67 7.71
N GLU A 91 0.95 10.75 7.21
CA GLU A 91 1.63 9.72 6.45
C GLU A 91 2.94 9.42 7.14
N MET A 92 3.22 8.15 7.37
CA MET A 92 4.47 7.67 7.88
C MET A 92 5.11 6.77 6.83
N VAL A 93 6.28 7.18 6.34
CA VAL A 93 7.11 6.39 5.44
C VAL A 93 8.32 5.92 6.21
N TYR A 94 8.34 4.64 6.54
CA TYR A 94 9.49 3.97 7.11
C TYR A 94 10.19 3.20 6.00
N HIS A 95 11.44 3.52 5.73
CA HIS A 95 12.30 2.74 4.85
C HIS A 95 13.53 2.31 5.62
N ARG A 96 13.77 1.00 5.60
CA ARG A 96 14.99 0.41 6.14
C ARG A 96 15.74 -0.20 4.98
N ARG A 97 17.02 0.10 4.89
CA ARG A 97 17.99 -0.47 3.94
C ARG A 97 19.26 -0.82 4.72
N PRO A 98 20.07 -1.77 4.24
CA PRO A 98 21.30 -2.14 4.92
C PRO A 98 22.26 -0.95 4.93
N GLY A 99 22.47 -0.37 6.12
CA GLY A 99 23.29 0.83 6.34
C GLY A 99 22.52 2.15 6.39
N GLU A 100 21.21 2.17 6.11
CA GLU A 100 20.40 3.39 6.13
C GLU A 100 18.97 3.09 6.64
N GLU A 101 18.61 3.69 7.78
CA GLU A 101 17.26 3.62 8.33
C GLU A 101 16.68 5.02 8.39
N GLY A 102 15.50 5.20 7.80
CA GLY A 102 14.83 6.49 7.73
C GLY A 102 13.34 6.35 7.98
N ALA A 103 12.83 7.17 8.90
CA ALA A 103 11.40 7.35 9.12
C ALA A 103 11.04 8.80 8.80
N ILE A 104 10.06 8.97 7.92
CA ILE A 104 9.49 10.28 7.59
C ILE A 104 8.06 10.25 8.09
N LEU A 105 7.72 11.22 8.94
CA LEU A 105 6.35 11.45 9.38
C LEU A 105 5.90 12.81 8.83
N THR A 106 4.87 12.77 8.01
CA THR A 106 4.23 13.94 7.42
C THR A 106 2.84 14.08 8.02
N LEU A 107 2.48 15.30 8.40
CA LEU A 107 1.12 15.62 8.84
C LEU A 107 0.43 16.42 7.74
N ALA A 108 -0.82 16.10 7.46
CA ALA A 108 -1.62 16.74 6.42
C ALA A 108 -2.99 17.14 6.97
N GLY A 109 -3.49 18.28 6.50
CA GLY A 109 -4.82 18.77 6.85
C GLY A 109 -5.51 19.31 5.60
N LYS A 110 -6.75 18.90 5.38
CA LYS A 110 -7.61 19.41 4.33
C LYS A 110 -8.78 20.16 4.97
N TYR A 111 -8.90 21.44 4.64
CA TYR A 111 -10.04 22.27 5.02
C TYR A 111 -10.87 22.60 3.79
N THR A 112 -12.16 22.27 3.82
CA THR A 112 -13.11 22.63 2.78
C THR A 112 -13.90 23.86 3.24
N GLY A 113 -13.50 25.03 2.73
CA GLY A 113 -14.29 26.27 2.84
C GLY A 113 -15.46 26.24 1.83
N THR A 114 -16.59 26.83 2.23
CA THR A 114 -17.84 26.91 1.45
C THR A 114 -17.65 27.47 0.05
#